data_AF-A0A1B6VZY9-F1
#
_entry.id   AF-A0A1B6VZY9-F1
#
_cell.length_a   1.000
_cell.length_b   1.000
_cell.length_c   1.000
_cell.angle_alpha   90.00
_cell.angle_beta   90.00
_cell.angle_gamma   90.00
#
_symmetry.space_group_name_H-M   'P 1'
#
loop_
_entity.id
_entity.type
_entity.pdbx_description
1 polymer ?
#
loop_
_entity_poly.entity_id
_entity_poly.type
_entity_poly.pdbx_seq_one_letter_code
_entity_poly.pdbx_strand_id
1 'polypeptide(L)'
;MTQKTLYLGREPEQFTPGQELVLESFFEQSPYGVVFEDDCGTGYFYAVHQEEGILDALHIYNVEDVADRHIPSEISILWSEDLGLAVLDINGYIHAVFDFAAHAGYCRNAFPEADGDWLREPNRLLSDELLDQLLGT
;
A
#
# COMPACT_ATOMS: atom_id res chain seq x y z
N MET A 1 -16.51 17.50 -1.33
CA MET A 1 -15.44 16.63 -1.87
C MET A 1 -16.12 15.42 -2.48
N THR A 2 -15.54 14.83 -3.53
CA THR A 2 -16.11 13.61 -4.15
C THR A 2 -15.61 12.41 -3.37
N GLN A 3 -16.51 11.64 -2.77
CA GLN A 3 -16.17 10.39 -2.08
C GLN A 3 -15.55 9.42 -3.09
N LYS A 4 -14.36 8.90 -2.80
CA LYS A 4 -13.72 7.88 -3.62
C LYS A 4 -14.21 6.50 -3.18
N THR A 5 -14.80 5.76 -4.12
CA THR A 5 -15.10 4.34 -3.91
C THR A 5 -13.87 3.52 -4.26
N LEU A 6 -13.52 2.57 -3.38
CA LEU A 6 -12.43 1.64 -3.60
C LEU A 6 -12.95 0.31 -4.14
N TYR A 7 -12.21 -0.27 -5.08
CA TYR A 7 -12.50 -1.54 -5.74
C TYR A 7 -11.33 -2.49 -5.56
N LEU A 8 -11.62 -3.79 -5.53
CA LEU A 8 -10.59 -4.82 -5.50
C LEU A 8 -9.72 -4.73 -6.77
N GLY A 9 -8.43 -4.51 -6.60
CA GLY A 9 -7.45 -4.60 -7.70
C GLY A 9 -7.12 -6.03 -8.09
N ARG A 10 -7.49 -6.97 -7.22
CA ARG A 10 -7.32 -8.42 -7.37
C ARG A 10 -8.19 -9.13 -6.34
N GLU A 11 -8.38 -10.44 -6.51
CA GLU A 11 -9.02 -11.28 -5.48
C GLU A 11 -8.20 -11.21 -4.17
N PRO A 12 -8.86 -11.08 -3.01
CA PRO A 12 -8.20 -11.15 -1.70
C PRO A 12 -7.45 -12.48 -1.51
N GLU A 13 -6.35 -12.43 -0.79
CA GLU A 13 -5.57 -13.62 -0.44
C GLU A 13 -5.52 -13.83 1.08
N GLN A 14 -5.34 -15.08 1.48
CA GLN A 14 -5.04 -15.45 2.86
C GLN A 14 -3.54 -15.69 2.97
N PHE A 15 -2.90 -15.06 3.95
CA PHE A 15 -1.46 -15.19 4.17
C PHE A 15 -1.12 -15.22 5.66
N THR A 16 0.08 -15.64 6.00
CA THR A 16 0.57 -15.65 7.38
C THR A 16 1.87 -14.85 7.43
N PRO A 17 1.96 -13.76 8.22
CA PRO A 17 3.18 -12.93 8.28
C PRO A 17 4.43 -13.76 8.59
N GLY A 18 5.50 -13.54 7.84
CA GLY A 18 6.71 -14.35 7.90
C GLY A 18 6.73 -15.56 6.97
N GLN A 19 5.75 -15.67 6.07
CA GLN A 19 5.78 -16.60 4.95
C GLN A 19 5.93 -15.80 3.66
N GLU A 20 6.84 -16.25 2.80
CA GLU A 20 7.11 -15.61 1.51
C GLU A 20 5.82 -15.43 0.71
N LEU A 21 5.51 -14.17 0.39
CA LEU A 21 4.38 -13.82 -0.44
C LEU A 21 4.71 -12.56 -1.24
N VAL A 22 4.40 -12.59 -2.53
CA VAL A 22 4.43 -11.41 -3.40
C VAL A 22 3.07 -11.24 -4.04
N LEU A 23 2.46 -10.07 -3.85
CA LEU A 23 1.19 -9.70 -4.47
C LEU A 23 1.37 -8.49 -5.36
N GLU A 24 1.05 -8.65 -6.62
CA GLU A 24 1.13 -7.58 -7.62
C GLU A 24 -0.27 -7.12 -8.02
N SER A 25 -0.43 -5.83 -8.32
CA SER A 25 -1.66 -5.29 -8.90
C SER A 25 -1.32 -4.18 -9.90
N PHE A 26 -1.65 -4.45 -11.17
CA PHE A 26 -1.39 -3.60 -12.32
C PHE A 26 -2.64 -3.52 -13.21
N PHE A 27 -2.77 -2.40 -13.92
CA PHE A 27 -3.84 -2.19 -14.90
C PHE A 27 -3.24 -1.69 -16.21
N GLU A 28 -3.74 -2.18 -17.35
CA GLU A 28 -3.28 -1.72 -18.68
C GLU A 28 -3.50 -0.22 -18.90
N GLN A 29 -4.48 0.38 -18.21
CA GLN A 29 -4.85 1.78 -18.33
C GLN A 29 -3.96 2.73 -17.51
N SER A 30 -3.08 2.20 -16.65
CA SER A 30 -2.20 2.99 -15.79
C SER A 30 -0.74 2.55 -15.95
N PRO A 31 0.22 3.48 -16.10
CA PRO A 31 1.63 3.11 -16.09
C PRO A 31 2.11 2.70 -14.68
N TYR A 32 1.30 2.96 -13.67
CA TYR A 32 1.59 2.64 -12.28
C TYR A 32 0.97 1.32 -11.84
N GLY A 33 1.60 0.70 -10.85
CA GLY A 33 1.08 -0.43 -10.12
C GLY A 33 1.63 -0.45 -8.71
N VAL A 34 1.25 -1.48 -7.96
CA VAL A 34 1.76 -1.71 -6.62
C VAL A 34 2.13 -3.16 -6.41
N VAL A 35 3.11 -3.38 -5.53
CA VAL A 35 3.55 -4.71 -5.12
C VAL A 35 3.60 -4.75 -3.61
N PHE A 36 2.98 -5.76 -3.00
CA PHE A 36 3.22 -6.12 -1.62
C PHE A 36 4.18 -7.32 -1.56
N GLU A 37 5.09 -7.31 -0.62
CA GLU A 37 6.04 -8.39 -0.36
C GLU A 37 6.15 -8.66 1.14
N ASP A 38 6.03 -9.92 1.54
CA ASP A 38 6.54 -10.43 2.80
C ASP A 38 7.78 -11.26 2.50
N ASP A 39 8.96 -10.80 2.93
CA ASP A 39 10.26 -11.43 2.65
C ASP A 39 10.69 -12.41 3.77
N CYS A 40 9.73 -12.89 4.55
CA CYS A 40 9.90 -13.67 5.79
C CYS A 40 10.42 -12.88 7.00
N GLY A 41 10.94 -11.67 6.82
CA GLY A 41 11.42 -10.79 7.90
C GLY A 41 10.59 -9.53 8.08
N THR A 42 10.15 -8.95 6.97
CA THR A 42 9.48 -7.66 6.87
C THR A 42 8.40 -7.69 5.79
N GLY A 43 7.33 -6.93 6.03
CA GLY A 43 6.31 -6.63 5.04
C GLY A 43 6.54 -5.26 4.43
N TYR A 44 6.65 -5.17 3.11
CA TYR A 44 6.77 -3.92 2.37
C TYR A 44 5.67 -3.76 1.31
N PHE A 45 5.34 -2.51 1.04
CA PHE A 45 4.43 -2.13 -0.05
C PHE A 45 5.11 -1.12 -0.96
N TYR A 46 5.18 -1.42 -2.24
CA TYR A 46 5.93 -0.67 -3.23
C TYR A 46 5.01 0.00 -4.23
N ALA A 47 5.30 1.24 -4.58
CA ALA A 47 4.79 1.89 -5.78
C ALA A 47 5.74 1.55 -6.93
N VAL A 48 5.17 1.16 -8.07
CA VAL A 48 5.96 0.71 -9.24
C VAL A 48 5.47 1.41 -10.50
N HIS A 49 6.40 1.82 -11.35
CA HIS A 49 6.14 2.19 -12.73
C HIS A 49 6.54 1.02 -13.63
N GLN A 50 5.68 0.63 -14.58
CA GLN A 50 5.89 -0.55 -15.42
C GLN A 50 7.21 -0.53 -16.22
N GLU A 51 7.71 0.67 -16.57
CA GLU A 51 8.95 0.83 -17.33
C GLU A 51 10.15 1.28 -16.48
N GLU A 52 9.92 1.95 -15.34
CA GLU A 52 11.00 2.56 -14.55
C GLU A 52 11.33 1.72 -13.30
N GLY A 53 10.48 0.76 -12.94
CA GLY A 53 10.65 -0.08 -11.76
C GLY A 53 10.08 0.56 -10.50
N ILE A 54 10.70 0.26 -9.35
CA ILE A 54 10.23 0.74 -8.04
C ILE A 54 10.42 2.26 -7.95
N LEU A 55 9.32 2.95 -7.62
CA LEU A 55 9.27 4.39 -7.42
C LEU A 55 9.38 4.77 -5.95
N ASP A 56 8.78 3.96 -5.06
CA ASP A 56 8.74 4.19 -3.63
C ASP A 56 8.47 2.88 -2.87
N ALA A 57 8.85 2.83 -1.60
CA ALA A 57 8.66 1.70 -0.70
C ALA A 57 8.15 2.18 0.66
N LEU A 58 7.13 1.50 1.19
CA LEU A 58 6.56 1.74 2.51
C LEU A 58 6.70 0.48 3.37
N HIS A 59 7.25 0.64 4.56
CA HIS A 59 7.34 -0.44 5.52
C HIS A 59 6.02 -0.63 6.25
N ILE A 60 5.51 -1.86 6.26
CA ILE A 60 4.22 -2.20 6.87
C ILE A 60 4.42 -2.78 8.26
N TYR A 61 5.28 -3.79 8.39
CA TYR A 61 5.60 -4.42 9.67
C TYR A 61 6.95 -5.14 9.63
N ASN A 62 7.56 -5.33 10.79
CA ASN A 62 8.53 -6.40 11.00
C ASN A 62 7.78 -7.64 11.49
N VAL A 63 8.08 -8.82 10.95
CA VAL A 63 7.43 -10.08 11.33
C VAL A 63 7.64 -10.41 12.82
N GLU A 64 8.74 -9.95 13.42
CA GLU A 64 8.98 -10.10 14.86
C GLU A 64 8.07 -9.26 15.74
N ASP A 65 7.56 -8.14 15.23
CA ASP A 65 6.69 -7.21 15.95
C ASP A 65 5.20 -7.57 15.80
N VAL A 66 4.85 -8.48 14.90
CA VAL A 66 3.47 -8.95 14.71
C VAL A 66 3.12 -10.01 15.77
N ALA A 67 2.34 -9.60 16.77
CA ALA A 67 2.03 -10.42 17.95
C ALA A 67 1.37 -11.76 17.63
N ASP A 68 0.48 -11.77 16.66
CA ASP A 68 -0.35 -12.89 16.22
C ASP A 68 0.06 -13.41 14.84
N ARG A 69 1.33 -13.23 14.45
CA ARG A 69 1.90 -13.68 13.16
C ARG A 69 1.69 -15.15 12.77
N HIS A 70 1.19 -15.97 13.68
CA HIS A 70 0.87 -17.38 13.46
C HIS A 70 -0.60 -17.62 13.04
N ILE A 71 -1.43 -16.56 13.05
CA ILE A 71 -2.82 -16.58 12.63
C ILE A 71 -2.88 -16.05 11.18
N PRO A 72 -3.51 -16.79 10.25
CA PRO A 72 -3.71 -16.29 8.90
C PRO A 72 -4.51 -14.98 8.89
N SER A 73 -4.09 -14.06 8.04
CA SER A 73 -4.70 -12.77 7.77
C SER A 73 -5.20 -12.71 6.32
N GLU A 74 -6.28 -11.96 6.11
CA GLU A 74 -6.74 -11.61 4.78
C GLU A 74 -6.04 -10.33 4.32
N ILE A 75 -5.52 -10.31 3.09
CA ILE A 75 -4.87 -9.17 2.47
C ILE A 75 -5.59 -8.80 1.18
N SER A 76 -5.84 -7.50 1.00
CA SER A 76 -6.48 -6.94 -0.19
C SER A 76 -5.69 -5.73 -0.68
N ILE A 77 -5.54 -5.64 -2.00
CA ILE A 77 -5.06 -4.43 -2.67
C ILE A 77 -6.26 -3.78 -3.34
N LEU A 78 -6.58 -2.56 -2.92
CA LEU A 78 -7.73 -1.81 -3.39
C LEU A 78 -7.27 -0.60 -4.22
N TRP A 79 -8.10 -0.18 -5.17
CA TRP A 79 -7.84 0.97 -6.02
C TRP A 79 -9.06 1.88 -6.10
N SER A 80 -8.83 3.19 -6.21
CA SER A 80 -9.89 4.10 -6.62
C SER A 80 -10.28 3.87 -8.09
N GLU A 81 -11.51 4.21 -8.48
CA GLU A 81 -12.02 4.02 -9.85
C GLU A 81 -11.12 4.66 -10.93
N ASP A 82 -10.53 5.82 -10.61
CA ASP A 82 -9.61 6.55 -11.49
C ASP A 82 -8.16 6.03 -11.48
N LEU A 83 -7.90 4.94 -10.75
CA LEU A 83 -6.58 4.34 -10.54
C LEU A 83 -5.54 5.32 -9.94
N GLY A 84 -6.00 6.43 -9.35
CA GLY A 84 -5.14 7.43 -8.74
C GLY A 84 -4.66 7.08 -7.33
N LEU A 85 -5.45 6.29 -6.60
CA LEU A 85 -5.10 5.78 -5.28
C LEU A 85 -4.99 4.25 -5.32
N ALA A 86 -3.93 3.73 -4.71
CA ALA A 86 -3.79 2.31 -4.37
C ALA A 86 -3.68 2.16 -2.85
N VAL A 87 -4.34 1.15 -2.29
CA VAL A 87 -4.51 0.96 -0.86
C VAL A 87 -4.16 -0.47 -0.49
N LEU A 88 -3.32 -0.64 0.53
CA LEU A 88 -3.07 -1.92 1.16
C LEU A 88 -3.98 -2.07 2.38
N ASP A 89 -4.88 -3.05 2.32
CA ASP A 89 -5.76 -3.45 3.41
C ASP A 89 -5.35 -4.84 3.93
N ILE A 90 -5.19 -4.97 5.23
CA ILE A 90 -4.97 -6.26 5.90
C ILE A 90 -6.01 -6.39 7.01
N ASN A 91 -6.82 -7.45 6.96
CA ASN A 91 -7.92 -7.71 7.89
C ASN A 91 -8.92 -6.54 8.03
N GLY A 92 -9.20 -5.81 6.95
CA GLY A 92 -10.11 -4.66 6.96
C GLY A 92 -9.52 -3.40 7.60
N TYR A 93 -8.20 -3.38 7.83
CA TYR A 93 -7.48 -2.21 8.29
C TYR A 93 -6.53 -1.72 7.20
N ILE A 94 -6.68 -0.45 6.81
CA ILE A 94 -5.82 0.18 5.80
C ILE A 94 -4.46 0.48 6.43
N HIS A 95 -3.43 -0.17 5.91
CA HIS A 95 -2.04 -0.04 6.37
C HIS A 95 -1.23 1.00 5.60
N ALA A 96 -1.50 1.12 4.30
CA ALA A 96 -0.77 2.04 3.43
C ALA A 96 -1.62 2.53 2.26
N VAL A 97 -1.28 3.72 1.76
CA VAL A 97 -1.89 4.33 0.58
C VAL A 97 -0.80 4.96 -0.29
N PHE A 98 -0.85 4.73 -1.59
CA PHE A 98 -0.13 5.53 -2.58
C PHE A 98 -1.12 6.43 -3.32
N ASP A 99 -0.77 7.72 -3.44
CA ASP A 99 -1.44 8.70 -4.29
C ASP A 99 -0.53 9.03 -5.48
N PHE A 100 -0.84 8.45 -6.64
CA PHE A 100 -0.05 8.62 -7.85
C PHE A 100 -0.19 10.02 -8.46
N ALA A 101 -1.28 10.73 -8.19
CA ALA A 101 -1.45 12.10 -8.66
C ALA A 101 -0.59 13.08 -7.84
N ALA A 102 -0.60 12.90 -6.51
CA ALA A 102 0.24 13.68 -5.59
C ALA A 102 1.72 13.27 -5.62
N HIS A 103 2.03 12.08 -6.13
CA HIS A 103 3.32 11.42 -5.99
C HIS A 103 3.71 11.29 -4.51
N ALA A 104 2.85 10.61 -3.77
CA ALA A 104 2.95 10.47 -2.33
C ALA A 104 2.70 9.03 -1.89
N GLY A 105 3.37 8.64 -0.81
CA GLY A 105 3.19 7.35 -0.14
C GLY A 105 3.01 7.57 1.36
N TYR A 106 2.00 6.90 1.93
CA TYR A 106 1.65 7.02 3.34
C TYR A 106 1.48 5.65 3.98
N CYS A 107 2.03 5.46 5.18
CA CYS A 107 1.84 4.26 5.99
C CYS A 107 1.69 4.60 7.47
N ARG A 108 1.19 3.66 8.27
CA ARG A 108 0.86 3.91 9.69
C ARG A 108 2.06 4.26 10.58
N ASN A 109 3.26 3.85 10.20
CA ASN A 109 4.49 4.11 10.95
C ASN A 109 5.36 5.23 10.33
N ALA A 110 4.93 5.81 9.21
CA ALA A 110 5.65 6.85 8.47
C ALA A 110 7.08 6.46 8.04
N PHE A 111 7.38 5.16 7.90
CA PHE A 111 8.70 4.65 7.55
C PHE A 111 8.72 3.97 6.17
N PRO A 112 9.80 4.12 5.39
CA PRO A 112 10.95 5.00 5.61
C PRO A 112 10.63 6.48 5.41
N GLU A 113 11.58 7.35 5.77
CA GLU A 113 11.56 8.76 5.34
C GLU A 113 11.46 8.83 3.82
N ALA A 114 10.81 9.88 3.30
CA ALA A 114 10.68 10.09 1.87
C ALA A 114 12.07 10.23 1.21
N ASP A 115 12.33 9.44 0.17
CA ASP A 115 13.58 9.47 -0.60
C ASP A 115 13.31 9.31 -2.11
N GLY A 116 14.20 9.86 -2.94
CA GLY A 116 14.11 9.80 -4.40
C GLY A 116 13.30 10.92 -5.06
N ASP A 117 13.38 10.98 -6.40
CA ASP A 117 12.89 12.09 -7.22
C ASP A 117 11.37 12.02 -7.50
N TRP A 118 10.76 10.84 -7.36
CA TRP A 118 9.33 10.66 -7.61
C TRP A 118 8.49 11.35 -6.53
N LEU A 119 8.89 11.22 -5.26
CA LEU A 119 8.13 11.70 -4.10
C LEU A 119 8.08 13.22 -3.98
N ARG A 120 6.89 13.76 -3.74
CA ARG A 120 6.65 15.20 -3.52
C ARG A 120 6.13 15.54 -2.14
N GLU A 121 5.60 14.56 -1.41
CA GLU A 121 5.11 14.73 -0.04
C GLU A 121 6.09 14.09 0.96
N PRO A 122 6.77 14.89 1.80
CA PRO A 122 7.68 14.36 2.80
C PRO A 122 7.00 13.75 4.02
N ASN A 123 5.76 14.12 4.33
CA ASN A 123 5.02 13.54 5.45
C ASN A 123 4.41 12.19 5.05
N ARG A 124 4.92 11.12 5.66
CA ARG A 124 4.58 9.73 5.33
C ARG A 124 3.49 9.14 6.25
N LEU A 125 3.05 9.89 7.27
CA LEU A 125 2.14 9.34 8.28
C LEU A 125 0.72 9.24 7.74
N LEU A 126 0.22 8.00 7.63
CA LEU A 126 -1.20 7.75 7.37
C LEU A 126 -2.01 7.82 8.67
N SER A 127 -2.40 9.02 9.05
CA SER A 127 -3.39 9.22 10.12
C SER A 127 -4.81 8.90 9.64
N ASP A 128 -5.73 8.64 10.56
CA ASP A 128 -7.14 8.43 10.21
C ASP A 128 -7.74 9.70 9.57
N GLU A 129 -7.35 10.88 10.04
CA GLU A 129 -7.78 12.15 9.43
C GLU A 129 -7.30 12.28 7.97
N LEU A 130 -6.05 11.90 7.68
CA LEU A 130 -5.54 11.93 6.31
C LEU A 130 -6.25 10.87 5.45
N LEU A 131 -6.49 9.68 6.00
CA LEU A 131 -7.23 8.63 5.30
C LEU A 131 -8.64 9.09 4.93
N ASP A 132 -9.36 9.71 5.87
CA ASP A 132 -10.70 10.29 5.62
C ASP A 132 -10.64 11.37 4.54
N GLN A 133 -9.62 12.24 4.56
CA GLN A 133 -9.42 13.26 3.53
C GLN A 133 -9.15 12.66 2.14
N LEU A 134 -8.31 11.63 2.06
CA LEU A 134 -7.97 10.93 0.81
C LEU A 134 -9.19 10.22 0.21
N LEU A 135 -10.02 9.60 1.06
CA LEU A 135 -11.22 8.87 0.63
C LEU A 135 -12.45 9.77 0.49
N GLY A 136 -12.40 11.00 1.01
CA GLY A 136 -13.50 11.96 1.00
C GLY A 136 -14.67 11.52 1.88
N THR A 137 -14.39 10.87 3.02
CA THR A 137 -15.37 10.36 3.99
C THR A 137 -15.57 11.25 5.20
#